data_AF-A0A954C6Y1-F1
#
_entry.id   AF-A0A954C6Y1-F1
#
_cell.length_a   1.000
_cell.length_b   1.000
_cell.length_c   1.000
_cell.angle_alpha   90.00
_cell.angle_beta   90.00
_cell.angle_gamma   90.00
#
_symmetry.space_group_name_H-M   'P 1'
#
loop_
_entity.id
_entity.type
_entity.pdbx_description
1 polymer ?
#
loop_
_entity_poly.entity_id
_entity_poly.type
_entity_poly.pdbx_seq_one_letter_code
_entity_poly.pdbx_strand_id
1 'polypeptide(L)'
;MSEQQRLVSVDRPRCPYCHEDLEQGQVKAGCSECMAWHHAECWQEHGACSACGATVEGSPRDAEPVDPVLGKVVTLLQAGDELAAVRHYAEHKQVDLKTAKDAVDALARGALAAAGGARPRGGPLDAQLEDELRAGRKLAAIARYRELHGGSLKDAKEAVEALQVELGVPHSTPDVALLMMLVGCLVAVLVAAAFFVLSAR
;
A
#
# COMPACT_ATOMS: atom_id res chain seq x y z
N MET A 1 -48.63 18.20 -1.52
CA MET A 1 -48.76 16.75 -1.26
C MET A 1 -47.36 16.20 -1.14
N SER A 2 -46.99 15.80 0.08
CA SER A 2 -45.63 15.52 0.51
C SER A 2 -45.15 14.19 -0.07
N GLU A 3 -44.10 14.26 -0.89
CA GLU A 3 -43.44 13.12 -1.51
C GLU A 3 -42.68 12.36 -0.41
N GLN A 4 -43.30 11.32 0.13
CA GLN A 4 -42.68 10.39 1.06
C GLN A 4 -41.56 9.67 0.34
N GLN A 5 -40.33 10.13 0.54
CA GLN A 5 -39.13 9.34 0.29
C GLN A 5 -39.23 8.06 1.12
N ARG A 6 -39.74 7.01 0.48
CA ARG A 6 -39.72 5.65 0.99
C ARG A 6 -38.24 5.29 1.16
N LEU A 7 -37.80 5.17 2.41
CA LEU A 7 -36.51 4.58 2.74
C LEU A 7 -36.48 3.18 2.10
N VAL A 8 -35.74 3.03 1.00
CA VAL A 8 -35.51 1.72 0.38
C VAL A 8 -34.50 1.01 1.27
N SER A 9 -34.96 0.03 2.04
CA SER A 9 -34.07 -0.86 2.78
C SER A 9 -33.27 -1.67 1.77
N VAL A 10 -32.01 -1.29 1.53
CA VAL A 10 -31.05 -2.06 0.73
C VAL A 10 -30.41 -3.15 1.60
N ASP A 11 -31.22 -3.81 2.43
CA ASP A 11 -30.69 -4.61 3.54
C ASP A 11 -30.16 -5.97 3.08
N ARG A 12 -30.45 -6.39 1.84
CA ARG A 12 -29.98 -7.68 1.31
C ARG A 12 -29.57 -7.56 -0.16
N PRO A 13 -28.33 -7.93 -0.52
CA PRO A 13 -27.95 -8.03 -1.92
C PRO A 13 -28.78 -9.14 -2.59
N ARG A 14 -29.24 -8.88 -3.82
CA ARG A 14 -29.98 -9.85 -4.63
C ARG A 14 -29.08 -10.49 -5.66
N CYS A 15 -29.24 -11.79 -5.87
CA CYS A 15 -28.56 -12.51 -6.94
C CYS A 15 -29.09 -12.03 -8.30
N PRO A 16 -28.25 -11.51 -9.22
CA PRO A 16 -28.74 -11.04 -10.52
C PRO A 16 -29.24 -12.16 -11.47
N TYR A 17 -29.08 -13.43 -11.12
CA TYR A 17 -29.61 -14.57 -11.89
C TYR A 17 -31.04 -14.91 -11.54
N CYS A 18 -31.28 -15.27 -10.27
CA CYS A 18 -32.61 -15.68 -9.79
C CYS A 18 -33.43 -14.52 -9.24
N HIS A 19 -32.81 -13.35 -9.02
CA HIS A 19 -33.40 -12.17 -8.39
C HIS A 19 -33.88 -12.35 -6.94
N GLU A 20 -33.50 -13.47 -6.31
CA GLU A 20 -33.76 -13.74 -4.90
C GLU A 20 -32.71 -13.08 -4.00
N ASP A 21 -33.11 -12.80 -2.75
CA ASP A 21 -32.22 -12.22 -1.74
C ASP A 21 -31.17 -13.26 -1.29
N LEU A 22 -29.97 -12.78 -0.98
CA LEU A 22 -28.91 -13.59 -0.39
C LEU A 22 -28.96 -13.48 1.14
N GLU A 23 -29.09 -14.61 1.82
CA GLU A 23 -29.21 -14.66 3.28
C GLU A 23 -27.86 -14.79 3.99
N GLN A 24 -27.81 -14.36 5.25
CA GLN A 24 -26.63 -14.56 6.09
C GLN A 24 -26.46 -16.05 6.40
N GLY A 25 -25.26 -16.60 6.17
CA GLY A 25 -24.94 -18.01 6.41
C GLY A 25 -25.06 -18.92 5.18
N GLN A 26 -25.58 -18.43 4.05
CA GLN A 26 -25.54 -19.15 2.78
C GLN A 26 -24.15 -19.09 2.15
N VAL A 27 -23.77 -20.17 1.45
CA VAL A 27 -22.61 -20.17 0.56
C VAL A 27 -22.97 -19.33 -0.66
N LYS A 28 -22.14 -18.32 -0.95
CA LYS A 28 -22.38 -17.33 -2.00
C LYS A 28 -21.11 -17.14 -2.82
N ALA A 29 -21.25 -16.78 -4.07
CA ALA A 29 -20.15 -16.43 -4.96
C ALA A 29 -20.12 -14.91 -5.14
N GLY A 30 -18.93 -14.31 -5.08
CA GLY A 30 -18.74 -12.89 -5.41
C GLY A 30 -18.08 -12.76 -6.78
N CYS A 31 -18.49 -11.83 -7.64
CA CYS A 31 -17.69 -11.54 -8.83
C CYS A 31 -16.45 -10.73 -8.44
N SER A 32 -15.24 -11.16 -8.82
CA SER A 32 -14.00 -10.44 -8.52
C SER A 32 -13.90 -9.07 -9.20
N GLU A 33 -14.58 -8.90 -10.34
CA GLU A 33 -14.50 -7.69 -11.16
C GLU A 33 -15.52 -6.62 -10.74
N CYS A 34 -16.80 -6.99 -10.60
CA CYS A 34 -17.87 -6.05 -10.31
C CYS A 34 -18.43 -6.13 -8.88
N MET A 35 -17.96 -7.08 -8.06
CA MET A 35 -18.40 -7.31 -6.68
C MET A 35 -19.89 -7.65 -6.53
N ALA A 36 -20.57 -8.02 -7.62
CA ALA A 36 -21.93 -8.57 -7.55
C ALA A 36 -21.92 -9.89 -6.78
N TRP A 37 -22.94 -10.10 -5.95
CA TRP A 37 -23.12 -11.34 -5.21
C TRP A 37 -24.09 -12.28 -5.92
N HIS A 38 -23.79 -13.57 -5.88
CA HIS A 38 -24.56 -14.64 -6.49
C HIS A 38 -24.73 -15.80 -5.49
N HIS A 39 -25.78 -16.61 -5.64
CA HIS A 39 -25.79 -17.93 -5.01
C HIS A 39 -24.69 -18.80 -5.61
N ALA A 40 -24.06 -19.66 -4.81
CA ALA A 40 -22.99 -20.53 -5.29
C ALA A 40 -23.48 -21.45 -6.42
N GLU A 41 -24.70 -21.95 -6.31
CA GLU A 41 -25.33 -22.82 -7.31
C GLU A 41 -25.58 -22.06 -8.62
N CYS A 42 -26.16 -20.85 -8.56
CA CYS A 42 -26.38 -20.03 -9.77
C CYS A 42 -25.07 -19.69 -10.47
N TRP A 43 -24.00 -19.43 -9.72
CA TRP A 43 -22.69 -19.17 -10.31
C TRP A 43 -22.13 -20.41 -11.01
N GLN A 44 -22.19 -21.57 -10.35
CA GLN A 44 -21.71 -22.83 -10.92
C GLN A 44 -22.46 -23.24 -12.20
N GLU A 45 -23.78 -23.00 -12.24
CA GLU A 45 -24.61 -23.30 -13.40
C GLU A 45 -24.24 -22.43 -14.62
N HIS A 46 -24.00 -21.13 -14.41
CA HIS A 46 -23.78 -20.19 -15.51
C HIS A 46 -22.30 -19.96 -15.86
N GLY A 47 -21.38 -20.17 -14.94
CA GLY A 47 -19.93 -20.05 -15.16
C GLY A 47 -19.42 -18.63 -15.45
N ALA A 48 -20.28 -17.61 -15.35
CA ALA A 48 -19.93 -16.21 -15.54
C ALA A 48 -20.82 -15.29 -14.68
N CYS A 49 -20.44 -14.03 -14.53
CA CYS A 49 -21.25 -13.01 -13.88
C CYS A 49 -22.31 -12.46 -14.85
N SER A 50 -23.59 -12.47 -14.48
CA SER A 50 -24.65 -11.84 -15.29
C SER A 50 -24.62 -10.30 -15.32
N ALA A 51 -23.93 -9.66 -14.37
CA ALA A 51 -23.80 -8.21 -14.34
C ALA A 51 -22.69 -7.68 -15.25
N CYS A 52 -21.55 -8.37 -15.35
CA CYS A 52 -20.37 -7.88 -16.09
C CYS A 52 -19.75 -8.89 -17.08
N GLY A 53 -20.18 -10.15 -17.09
CA GLY A 53 -19.66 -11.19 -17.99
C GLY A 53 -18.34 -11.84 -17.54
N ALA A 54 -17.76 -11.44 -16.41
CA ALA A 54 -16.52 -12.04 -15.92
C ALA A 54 -16.72 -13.51 -15.53
N THR A 55 -15.79 -14.38 -15.93
CA THR A 55 -15.81 -15.83 -15.61
C THR A 55 -15.03 -16.18 -14.35
N VAL A 56 -14.39 -15.18 -13.73
CA VAL A 56 -13.59 -15.37 -12.52
C VAL A 56 -14.51 -15.22 -11.31
N GLU A 57 -14.70 -16.33 -10.60
CA GLU A 57 -15.31 -16.30 -9.28
C GLU A 57 -14.34 -15.66 -8.31
N GLY A 58 -14.73 -14.56 -7.70
CA GLY A 58 -14.18 -14.18 -6.42
C GLY A 58 -14.76 -15.14 -5.39
N SER A 59 -13.91 -16.00 -4.82
CA SER A 59 -14.29 -16.68 -3.57
C SER A 59 -14.91 -15.63 -2.63
N PRO A 60 -16.01 -15.93 -1.92
CA PRO A 60 -16.63 -15.03 -0.97
C PRO A 60 -15.66 -14.76 0.17
N ARG A 61 -14.61 -13.95 -0.09
CA ARG A 61 -13.33 -13.87 0.63
C ARG A 61 -13.43 -14.75 1.84
N ASP A 62 -13.07 -16.02 1.69
CA ASP A 62 -13.16 -16.99 2.78
C ASP A 62 -12.69 -16.25 4.02
N ALA A 63 -13.65 -15.80 4.82
CA ALA A 63 -13.39 -15.39 6.16
C ALA A 63 -13.24 -16.73 6.85
N GLU A 64 -12.18 -17.47 6.47
CA GLU A 64 -11.48 -18.28 7.43
C GLU A 64 -11.43 -17.40 8.67
N PRO A 65 -11.97 -17.86 9.80
CA PRO A 65 -12.00 -17.06 11.00
C PRO A 65 -10.58 -16.56 11.21
N VAL A 66 -10.38 -15.27 10.93
CA VAL A 66 -9.07 -14.65 11.00
C VAL A 66 -8.65 -14.90 12.43
N ASP A 67 -7.58 -15.67 12.60
CA ASP A 67 -7.11 -16.06 13.92
C ASP A 67 -7.13 -14.79 14.80
N PRO A 68 -7.95 -14.76 15.87
CA PRO A 68 -8.19 -13.54 16.61
C PRO A 68 -6.88 -12.93 17.15
N VAL A 69 -5.87 -13.78 17.36
CA VAL A 69 -4.51 -13.35 17.71
C VAL A 69 -3.87 -12.59 16.55
N LEU A 70 -3.92 -13.13 15.33
CA LEU A 70 -3.38 -12.46 14.13
C LEU A 70 -4.11 -11.15 13.83
N GLY A 71 -5.44 -11.12 13.96
CA GLY A 71 -6.23 -9.90 13.78
C GLY A 71 -5.80 -8.77 14.73
N LYS A 72 -5.53 -9.10 15.99
CA LYS A 72 -5.02 -8.13 16.98
C LYS A 72 -3.59 -7.68 16.67
N VAL A 73 -2.70 -8.60 16.26
CA VAL A 73 -1.33 -8.27 15.81
C VAL A 73 -1.35 -7.26 14.66
N VAL A 74 -2.18 -7.49 13.64
CA VAL A 74 -2.30 -6.57 12.50
C VAL A 74 -2.77 -5.18 12.95
N THR A 75 -3.73 -5.12 13.86
CA THR A 75 -4.21 -3.84 14.41
C THR A 75 -3.11 -3.08 15.15
N LEU A 76 -2.28 -3.78 15.93
CA LEU A 76 -1.15 -3.18 16.66
C LEU A 76 -0.06 -2.68 15.71
N LEU A 77 0.24 -3.43 14.64
CA LEU A 77 1.17 -3.00 13.59
C LEU A 77 0.67 -1.75 12.86
N GLN A 78 -0.62 -1.68 12.53
CA GLN A 78 -1.22 -0.50 11.91
C GLN A 78 -1.18 0.74 12.82
N ALA A 79 -1.28 0.53 14.13
CA ALA A 79 -1.11 1.58 15.14
C ALA A 79 0.36 1.98 15.37
N GLY A 80 1.32 1.31 14.72
CA GLY A 80 2.75 1.55 14.89
C GLY A 80 3.35 0.98 16.19
N ASP A 81 2.62 0.13 16.91
CA ASP A 81 3.08 -0.48 18.17
C ASP A 81 3.61 -1.91 17.92
N GLU A 82 4.78 -1.98 17.29
CA GLU A 82 5.45 -3.25 16.98
C GLU A 82 5.76 -4.07 18.24
N LEU A 83 6.12 -3.39 19.33
CA LEU A 83 6.52 -4.07 20.56
C LEU A 83 5.33 -4.73 21.24
N ALA A 84 4.16 -4.09 21.27
CA ALA A 84 2.93 -4.73 21.73
C ALA A 84 2.52 -5.88 20.83
N ALA A 85 2.69 -5.75 19.50
CA ALA A 85 2.38 -6.81 18.54
C ALA A 85 3.22 -8.08 18.80
N VAL A 86 4.54 -7.92 18.99
CA VAL A 86 5.46 -9.03 19.30
C VAL A 86 5.10 -9.70 20.62
N ARG A 87 4.83 -8.91 21.67
CA ARG A 87 4.43 -9.47 22.97
C ARG A 87 3.13 -10.25 22.88
N HIS A 88 2.11 -9.69 22.21
CA HIS A 88 0.82 -10.34 22.05
C HIS A 88 0.94 -11.67 21.29
N TYR A 89 1.74 -11.69 20.21
CA TYR A 89 2.00 -12.91 19.46
C TYR A 89 2.74 -13.96 20.31
N ALA A 90 3.80 -13.56 21.02
CA ALA A 90 4.60 -14.45 21.87
C ALA A 90 3.75 -15.10 22.97
N GLU A 91 2.94 -14.30 23.65
CA GLU A 91 2.07 -14.74 24.75
C GLU A 91 1.01 -15.73 24.26
N HIS A 92 0.29 -15.42 23.19
CA HIS A 92 -0.81 -16.27 22.73
C HIS A 92 -0.35 -17.52 21.97
N LYS A 93 0.76 -17.45 21.24
CA LYS A 93 1.33 -18.61 20.52
C LYS A 93 2.31 -19.41 21.37
N GLN A 94 2.62 -18.95 22.59
CA GLN A 94 3.54 -19.60 23.54
C GLN A 94 4.92 -19.87 22.91
N VAL A 95 5.44 -18.87 22.19
CA VAL A 95 6.76 -18.92 21.54
C VAL A 95 7.72 -17.92 22.18
N ASP A 96 9.02 -18.11 21.97
CA ASP A 96 10.02 -17.14 22.41
C ASP A 96 9.92 -15.82 21.63
N LEU A 97 10.48 -14.76 22.21
CA LEU A 97 10.42 -13.41 21.64
C LEU A 97 11.09 -13.30 20.27
N LYS A 98 12.11 -14.12 19.98
CA LYS A 98 12.78 -14.09 18.68
C LYS A 98 11.85 -14.68 17.61
N THR A 99 11.26 -15.85 17.86
CA THR A 99 10.28 -16.48 16.99
C THR A 99 9.04 -15.59 16.78
N ALA A 100 8.55 -14.96 17.85
CA ALA A 100 7.45 -14.01 17.75
C ALA A 100 7.80 -12.79 16.90
N LYS A 101 8.99 -12.21 17.08
CA LYS A 101 9.46 -11.10 16.26
C LYS A 101 9.59 -11.49 14.80
N ASP A 102 10.22 -12.63 14.51
CA ASP A 102 10.40 -13.11 13.14
C ASP A 102 9.04 -13.29 12.42
N ALA A 103 8.03 -13.81 13.14
CA ALA A 103 6.66 -13.95 12.64
C ALA A 103 5.96 -12.60 12.44
N VAL A 104 6.04 -11.68 13.40
CA VAL A 104 5.44 -10.34 13.31
C VAL A 104 6.11 -9.52 12.21
N ASP A 105 7.42 -9.61 12.04
CA ASP A 105 8.15 -8.95 10.96
C ASP A 105 7.72 -9.51 9.59
N ALA A 106 7.44 -10.82 9.50
CA ALA A 106 6.88 -11.43 8.29
C ALA A 106 5.46 -10.95 8.00
N LEU A 107 4.61 -10.83 9.03
CA LEU A 107 3.26 -10.28 8.91
C LEU A 107 3.29 -8.80 8.53
N ALA A 108 4.20 -8.01 9.08
CA ALA A 108 4.39 -6.61 8.72
C ALA A 108 4.78 -6.49 7.24
N ARG A 109 5.74 -7.30 6.77
CA ARG A 109 6.09 -7.36 5.34
C ARG A 109 4.91 -7.79 4.46
N GLY A 110 4.14 -8.79 4.90
CA GLY A 110 2.94 -9.24 4.19
C GLY A 110 1.83 -8.19 4.14
N ALA A 111 1.62 -7.46 5.23
CA ALA A 111 0.66 -6.36 5.33
C ALA A 111 1.09 -5.16 4.47
N LEU A 112 2.39 -4.83 4.45
CA LEU A 112 2.99 -3.85 3.55
C LEU A 112 2.88 -4.27 2.08
N ALA A 113 3.04 -5.56 1.76
CA ALA A 113 2.86 -6.08 0.41
C ALA A 113 1.37 -6.10 -0.01
N ALA A 114 0.46 -6.43 0.90
CA ALA A 114 -0.98 -6.38 0.67
C ALA A 114 -1.49 -4.93 0.52
N ALA A 115 -0.95 -4.01 1.32
CA ALA A 115 -1.19 -2.56 1.19
C ALA A 115 -0.48 -1.96 -0.04
N GLY A 116 0.67 -2.51 -0.44
CA GLY A 116 1.44 -2.12 -1.62
C GLY A 116 0.90 -2.69 -2.93
N GLY A 117 0.07 -3.75 -2.88
CA GLY A 117 -0.68 -4.29 -4.02
C GLY A 117 -2.09 -3.71 -4.15
N ALA A 118 -2.66 -3.22 -3.05
CA ALA A 118 -3.91 -2.48 -3.04
C ALA A 118 -3.61 -0.99 -2.85
N ARG A 119 -3.23 -0.30 -3.94
CA ARG A 119 -3.51 1.13 -4.08
C ARG A 119 -4.95 1.38 -3.59
N PRO A 120 -5.25 2.45 -2.83
CA PRO A 120 -6.59 2.99 -2.81
C PRO A 120 -6.94 3.33 -4.25
N ARG A 121 -7.53 2.40 -5.01
CA ARG A 121 -7.95 2.66 -6.39
C ARG A 121 -8.99 3.77 -6.31
N GLY A 122 -8.59 4.97 -6.75
CA GLY A 122 -9.51 6.09 -6.95
C GLY A 122 -9.46 7.23 -5.92
N GLY A 123 -8.42 7.35 -5.10
CA GLY A 123 -8.15 8.61 -4.40
C GLY A 123 -7.29 9.54 -5.26
N PRO A 124 -7.59 10.84 -5.40
CA PRO A 124 -6.63 11.78 -5.96
C PRO A 124 -5.37 11.74 -5.10
N LEU A 125 -4.21 11.55 -5.74
CA LEU A 125 -2.92 11.72 -5.07
C LEU A 125 -2.90 13.15 -4.51
N ASP A 126 -2.44 13.32 -3.27
CA ASP A 126 -2.36 14.65 -2.65
C ASP A 126 -1.54 15.56 -3.58
N ALA A 127 -2.17 16.62 -4.10
CA ALA A 127 -1.55 17.50 -5.09
C ALA A 127 -0.23 18.11 -4.57
N GLN A 128 -0.15 18.33 -3.25
CA GLN A 128 1.06 18.83 -2.60
C GLN A 128 2.18 17.78 -2.58
N LEU A 129 1.87 16.51 -2.34
CA LEU A 129 2.83 15.41 -2.44
C LEU A 129 3.40 15.32 -3.87
N GLU A 130 2.56 15.39 -4.90
CA GLU A 130 3.04 15.43 -6.29
C GLU A 130 3.93 16.64 -6.57
N ASP A 131 3.52 17.83 -6.13
CA ASP A 131 4.28 19.07 -6.32
C ASP A 131 5.62 19.03 -5.60
N GLU A 132 5.69 18.43 -4.41
CA GLU A 132 6.93 18.23 -3.67
C GLU A 132 7.87 17.25 -4.39
N LEU A 133 7.31 16.16 -4.95
CA LEU A 133 8.09 15.22 -5.76
C LEU A 133 8.62 15.90 -7.02
N ARG A 134 7.76 16.58 -7.79
CA ARG A 134 8.16 17.33 -9.00
C ARG A 134 9.19 18.41 -8.70
N ALA A 135 9.11 19.05 -7.53
CA ALA A 135 10.08 20.05 -7.09
C ALA A 135 11.37 19.47 -6.47
N GLY A 136 11.54 18.13 -6.46
CA GLY A 136 12.74 17.48 -5.92
C GLY A 136 12.84 17.51 -4.38
N ARG A 137 11.79 17.93 -3.67
CA ARG A 137 11.77 18.03 -2.20
C ARG A 137 11.44 16.68 -1.56
N LYS A 138 12.28 15.67 -1.80
CA LYS A 138 12.05 14.29 -1.38
C LYS A 138 11.82 14.12 0.14
N LEU A 139 12.52 14.87 0.98
CA LEU A 139 12.33 14.80 2.43
C LEU A 139 10.97 15.37 2.87
N ALA A 140 10.50 16.44 2.22
CA ALA A 140 9.17 16.99 2.46
C ALA A 140 8.11 15.96 2.03
N ALA A 141 8.28 15.36 0.85
CA ALA A 141 7.38 14.32 0.34
C ALA A 141 7.31 13.10 1.28
N ILE A 142 8.44 12.66 1.84
CA ILE A 142 8.48 11.57 2.83
C ILE A 142 7.77 11.98 4.12
N ALA A 143 7.98 13.19 4.61
CA ALA A 143 7.27 13.68 5.80
C ALA A 143 5.75 13.75 5.56
N ARG A 144 5.34 14.32 4.43
CA ARG A 144 3.95 14.44 3.99
C ARG A 144 3.27 13.06 3.85
N TYR A 145 3.96 12.10 3.22
CA TYR A 145 3.47 10.74 3.10
C TYR A 145 3.24 10.10 4.48
N ARG A 146 4.13 10.34 5.45
CA ARG A 146 3.97 9.84 6.83
C ARG A 146 2.84 10.53 7.58
N GLU A 147 2.59 11.81 7.34
CA GLU A 147 1.45 12.52 7.93
C GLU A 147 0.12 11.96 7.41
N LEU A 148 0.05 11.63 6.12
CA LEU A 148 -1.18 11.12 5.49
C LEU A 148 -1.44 9.63 5.74
N HIS A 149 -0.39 8.82 5.82
CA HIS A 149 -0.49 7.36 5.82
C HIS A 149 0.11 6.69 7.07
N GLY A 150 0.83 7.43 7.91
CA GLY A 150 1.56 6.87 9.05
C GLY A 150 2.77 6.03 8.61
N GLY A 151 3.25 5.19 9.52
CA GLY A 151 4.30 4.21 9.25
C GLY A 151 5.73 4.65 9.54
N SER A 152 6.66 3.71 9.33
CA SER A 152 8.08 3.92 9.58
C SER A 152 8.71 4.83 8.53
N LEU A 153 9.86 5.42 8.86
CA LEU A 153 10.63 6.24 7.90
C LEU A 153 11.04 5.44 6.66
N LYS A 154 11.30 4.14 6.83
CA LYS A 154 11.68 3.23 5.75
C LYS A 154 10.51 3.03 4.78
N ASP A 155 9.32 2.73 5.30
CA ASP A 155 8.13 2.47 4.47
C ASP A 155 7.74 3.72 3.67
N ALA A 156 7.77 4.89 4.31
CA ALA A 156 7.47 6.15 3.64
C ALA A 156 8.48 6.49 2.54
N LYS A 157 9.75 6.16 2.73
CA LYS A 157 10.78 6.33 1.70
C LYS A 157 10.50 5.42 0.50
N GLU A 158 10.24 4.14 0.75
CA GLU A 158 9.98 3.16 -0.31
C GLU A 158 8.73 3.52 -1.12
N ALA A 159 7.67 3.97 -0.45
CA ALA A 159 6.44 4.42 -1.12
C ALA A 159 6.66 5.69 -1.96
N VAL A 160 7.39 6.68 -1.43
CA VAL A 160 7.75 7.89 -2.17
C VAL A 160 8.63 7.59 -3.38
N GLU A 161 9.56 6.63 -3.25
CA GLU A 161 10.41 6.18 -4.36
C GLU A 161 9.58 5.51 -5.46
N ALA A 162 8.61 4.68 -5.10
CA ALA A 162 7.68 4.08 -6.06
C ALA A 162 6.84 5.14 -6.80
N LEU A 163 6.33 6.15 -6.09
CA LEU A 163 5.60 7.28 -6.70
C LEU A 163 6.48 8.09 -7.66
N GLN A 164 7.76 8.27 -7.34
CA GLN A 164 8.71 8.94 -8.21
C GLN A 164 8.89 8.22 -9.55
N VAL A 165 8.98 6.88 -9.51
CA VAL A 165 9.08 6.03 -10.70
C VAL A 165 7.79 6.11 -11.53
N GLU A 166 6.63 6.03 -10.89
CA GLU A 166 5.32 6.09 -11.57
C GLU A 166 5.10 7.44 -12.28
N LEU A 167 5.48 8.54 -11.63
CA LEU A 167 5.34 9.89 -12.18
C LEU A 167 6.46 10.26 -13.18
N GLY A 168 7.45 9.39 -13.38
CA GLY A 168 8.61 9.68 -14.22
C GLY A 168 9.45 10.86 -13.73
N VAL A 169 9.39 11.18 -12.44
CA VAL A 169 10.11 12.31 -11.86
C VAL A 169 11.55 11.87 -11.58
N PRO A 170 12.56 12.58 -12.12
CA PRO A 170 13.95 12.19 -11.94
C PRO A 170 14.34 12.19 -10.47
N HIS A 171 15.06 11.14 -10.06
CA HIS A 171 15.63 11.07 -8.72
C HIS A 171 16.67 12.18 -8.58
N SER A 172 16.36 13.22 -7.80
CA SER A 172 17.36 14.19 -7.36
C SER A 172 18.34 13.46 -6.44
N THR A 173 19.41 12.88 -7.01
CA THR A 173 20.62 12.65 -6.23
C THR A 173 21.11 14.03 -5.80
N PRO A 174 21.45 14.25 -4.52
CA PRO A 174 22.08 15.51 -4.13
C PRO A 174 23.41 15.59 -4.85
N ASP A 175 23.45 16.42 -5.88
CA ASP A 175 24.54 17.27 -6.35
C ASP A 175 25.99 16.75 -6.26
N VAL A 176 26.20 15.44 -6.42
CA VAL A 176 27.53 14.85 -6.64
C VAL A 176 28.14 15.39 -7.93
N ALA A 177 27.33 15.85 -8.89
CA ALA A 177 27.80 16.48 -10.11
C ALA A 177 28.44 17.86 -9.85
N LEU A 178 27.80 18.76 -9.07
CA LEU A 178 28.40 20.05 -8.74
C LEU A 178 29.59 19.89 -7.80
N LEU A 179 29.54 18.97 -6.84
CA LEU A 179 30.68 18.66 -5.97
C LEU A 179 31.88 18.14 -6.79
N MET A 180 31.65 17.20 -7.71
CA MET A 180 32.69 16.69 -8.62
C MET A 180 33.22 17.78 -9.55
N MET A 181 32.36 18.68 -10.03
CA MET A 181 32.76 19.79 -10.90
C MET A 181 33.63 20.82 -10.14
N LEU A 182 33.27 21.17 -8.89
CA LEU A 182 34.05 22.08 -8.05
C LEU A 182 35.39 21.48 -7.62
N VAL A 183 35.41 20.20 -7.22
CA VAL A 183 36.66 19.49 -6.88
C VAL A 183 37.56 19.36 -8.12
N GLY A 184 36.98 19.05 -9.29
CA GLY A 184 37.71 18.98 -10.55
C GLY A 184 38.35 20.31 -10.95
N CYS A 185 37.62 21.41 -10.85
CA CYS A 185 38.16 22.75 -11.10
C CYS A 185 39.30 23.10 -10.13
N LEU A 186 39.16 22.80 -8.84
CA LEU A 186 40.20 23.09 -7.84
C LEU A 186 41.50 22.32 -8.13
N VAL A 187 41.39 21.03 -8.49
CA VAL A 187 42.54 20.20 -8.87
C VAL A 187 43.22 20.75 -10.14
N ALA A 188 42.43 21.14 -11.16
CA ALA A 188 42.98 21.71 -12.39
C ALA A 188 43.74 23.03 -12.14
N VAL A 189 43.22 23.91 -11.28
CA VAL A 189 43.89 25.16 -10.91
C VAL A 189 45.19 24.88 -10.17
N LEU A 190 45.21 23.92 -9.22
CA LEU A 190 46.41 23.56 -8.47
C LEU A 190 47.49 22.95 -9.38
N VAL A 191 47.11 22.09 -10.32
CA VAL A 191 48.03 21.50 -11.30
C VAL A 191 48.62 22.57 -12.22
N ALA A 192 47.78 23.49 -12.73
CA ALA A 192 48.25 24.59 -13.57
C ALA A 192 49.20 25.53 -12.81
N ALA A 193 48.88 25.86 -11.56
CA ALA A 193 49.73 26.69 -10.71
C ALA A 193 51.08 26.01 -10.42
N ALA A 194 51.08 24.71 -10.11
CA ALA A 194 52.31 23.95 -9.88
C ALA A 194 53.19 23.90 -11.14
N PHE A 195 52.60 23.68 -12.31
CA PHE A 195 53.32 23.66 -13.59
C PHE A 195 53.96 25.01 -13.90
N PHE A 196 53.24 26.11 -13.66
CA PHE A 196 53.74 27.47 -13.86
C PHE A 196 54.95 27.79 -12.96
N VAL A 197 54.91 27.37 -11.70
CA VAL A 197 56.02 27.53 -10.74
C VAL A 197 57.24 26.69 -11.14
N LEU A 198 57.05 25.48 -11.67
CA LEU A 198 58.15 24.66 -12.18
C LEU A 198 58.78 25.24 -13.47
N SER A 199 57.98 25.83 -14.35
CA SER A 199 58.48 26.44 -15.60
C SER A 199 59.16 27.79 -15.43
N ALA A 200 58.97 28.44 -14.28
CA ALA A 200 59.54 29.75 -13.96
C ALA A 200 60.89 29.68 -13.21
N ARG A 201 61.45 28.48 -13.03
CA ARG A 201 62.78 28.22 -12.48
C ARG A 201 63.74 27.76 -13.58
#